data_AF-A0A9E4MR55-F1
#
_entry.id   AF-A0A9E4MR55-F1
#
_cell.length_a   1.000
_cell.length_b   1.000
_cell.length_c   1.000
_cell.angle_alpha   90.00
_cell.angle_beta   90.00
_cell.angle_gamma   90.00
#
_symmetry.space_group_name_H-M   'P 1'
#
loop_
_entity.id
_entity.type
_entity.pdbx_description
1 polymer ?
#
loop_
_entity_poly.entity_id
_entity_poly.type
_entity_poly.pdbx_seq_one_letter_code
_entity_poly.pdbx_strand_id
1 'polypeptide(L)'
;MGSNKYIHFFFGCAALILALLLSLSIDWVWNYFAKPPQLAVNLIAVGITAVVTLVAYRNDNLHGTVTDIFHELEKVTWPTRKETSAATVVVIVTVVISALLLSAIDSVWSFLTTTVLS
;
A
#
# COMPACT_ATOMS: atom_id res chain seq x y z
N MET A 1 -14.86 25.19 3.93
CA MET A 1 -14.95 25.10 2.45
C MET A 1 -13.66 24.58 1.77
N GLY A 2 -12.75 23.88 2.48
CA GLY A 2 -11.53 23.31 1.91
C GLY A 2 -11.59 21.81 1.54
N SER A 3 -12.52 21.06 2.11
CA SER A 3 -12.60 19.59 1.98
C SER A 3 -12.98 19.09 0.57
N ASN A 4 -13.83 19.83 -0.15
CA ASN A 4 -14.41 19.34 -1.42
C ASN A 4 -13.36 19.13 -2.54
N LYS A 5 -12.24 19.88 -2.53
CA LYS A 5 -11.18 19.75 -3.56
C LYS A 5 -10.41 18.42 -3.44
N TYR A 6 -10.16 17.96 -2.22
CA TYR A 6 -9.42 16.72 -1.98
C TYR A 6 -10.26 15.48 -2.30
N ILE A 7 -11.58 15.56 -2.14
CA ILE A 7 -12.52 14.48 -2.46
C ILE A 7 -12.53 14.21 -3.97
N HIS A 8 -12.65 15.25 -4.80
CA HIS A 8 -12.58 15.10 -6.26
C HIS A 8 -11.23 14.54 -6.74
N PHE A 9 -10.14 14.96 -6.11
CA PHE A 9 -8.80 14.42 -6.41
C PHE A 9 -8.70 12.93 -6.05
N PHE A 10 -9.20 12.54 -4.88
CA PHE A 10 -9.20 11.15 -4.41
C PHE A 10 -9.94 10.21 -5.37
N PHE A 11 -11.16 10.57 -5.76
CA PHE A 11 -11.93 9.77 -6.70
C PHE A 11 -11.30 9.75 -8.11
N GLY A 12 -10.63 10.83 -8.53
CA GLY A 12 -9.83 10.83 -9.76
C GLY A 12 -8.67 9.82 -9.71
N CYS A 13 -7.91 9.80 -8.62
CA CYS A 13 -6.84 8.82 -8.41
C CYS A 13 -7.39 7.40 -8.30
N ALA A 14 -8.50 7.20 -7.59
CA ALA A 14 -9.16 5.90 -7.45
C ALA A 14 -9.64 5.37 -8.82
N ALA A 15 -10.18 6.25 -9.67
CA ALA A 15 -10.56 5.91 -11.04
C ALA A 15 -9.33 5.47 -11.86
N LEU A 16 -8.22 6.20 -11.78
CA LEU A 16 -6.99 5.81 -12.49
C LEU A 16 -6.46 4.45 -12.02
N ILE A 17 -6.44 4.20 -10.71
CA ILE A 17 -6.01 2.91 -10.15
C ILE A 17 -6.94 1.78 -10.61
N LEU A 18 -8.26 2.02 -10.59
CA LEU A 18 -9.24 1.04 -11.03
C LEU A 18 -9.10 0.74 -12.53
N ALA A 19 -8.87 1.76 -13.37
CA ALA A 19 -8.60 1.57 -14.79
C ALA A 19 -7.33 0.74 -15.03
N LEU A 20 -6.27 1.00 -14.28
CA LEU A 20 -5.02 0.24 -14.38
C LEU A 20 -5.23 -1.21 -13.95
N LEU A 21 -5.91 -1.46 -12.82
CA LEU A 21 -6.25 -2.80 -12.36
C LEU A 21 -7.13 -3.56 -13.36
N LEU A 22 -8.13 -2.87 -13.93
CA LEU A 22 -8.97 -3.47 -14.97
C LEU A 22 -8.14 -3.85 -16.19
N SER A 23 -7.31 -2.93 -16.70
CA SER A 23 -6.47 -3.22 -17.86
C SER A 23 -5.52 -4.40 -17.63
N LEU A 24 -4.87 -4.48 -16.46
CA LEU A 24 -4.01 -5.61 -16.08
C LEU A 24 -4.78 -6.92 -15.97
N SER A 25 -5.94 -6.89 -15.30
CA SER A 25 -6.76 -8.10 -15.12
C SER A 25 -7.31 -8.61 -16.46
N ILE A 26 -7.74 -7.71 -17.35
CA ILE A 26 -8.25 -8.03 -18.67
C ILE A 26 -7.11 -8.60 -19.54
N ASP A 27 -5.94 -7.97 -19.56
CA ASP A 27 -4.78 -8.49 -20.30
C ASP A 27 -4.31 -9.85 -19.77
N TRP A 28 -4.34 -10.05 -18.44
CA TRP A 28 -4.00 -11.34 -17.83
C TRP A 28 -4.97 -12.44 -18.23
N VAL A 29 -6.28 -12.18 -18.20
CA VAL A 29 -7.31 -13.12 -18.62
C VAL A 29 -7.18 -13.45 -20.12
N TRP A 30 -7.03 -12.44 -20.97
CA TRP A 30 -6.98 -12.66 -22.42
C TRP A 30 -5.67 -13.24 -22.94
N ASN A 31 -4.59 -13.17 -22.17
CA ASN A 31 -3.34 -13.87 -22.48
C ASN A 31 -3.54 -15.40 -22.56
N TYR A 32 -4.55 -15.94 -21.87
CA TYR A 32 -4.84 -17.37 -21.87
C TYR A 32 -5.73 -17.82 -23.06
N PHE A 33 -6.53 -16.91 -23.64
CA PHE A 33 -7.53 -17.26 -24.66
C PHE A 33 -7.13 -16.84 -26.08
N ALA A 34 -6.88 -15.55 -26.29
CA ALA A 34 -6.37 -14.93 -27.53
C ALA A 34 -6.27 -13.43 -27.26
N LYS A 35 -5.12 -12.80 -27.57
CA LYS A 35 -4.91 -11.37 -27.30
C LYS A 35 -5.82 -10.50 -28.19
N PRO A 36 -6.88 -9.86 -27.66
CA PRO A 36 -7.66 -8.90 -28.42
C PRO A 36 -6.78 -7.68 -28.77
N PRO A 37 -7.20 -6.84 -29.75
CA PRO A 37 -6.49 -5.60 -30.02
C PRO A 37 -6.43 -4.73 -28.75
N GLN A 38 -5.24 -4.25 -28.40
CA GLN A 38 -4.97 -3.49 -27.17
C GLN A 38 -5.89 -2.26 -27.02
N LEU A 39 -6.29 -1.66 -28.14
CA LEU A 39 -7.23 -0.53 -28.16
C LEU A 39 -8.60 -0.90 -27.60
N ALA A 40 -9.11 -2.10 -27.88
CA ALA A 40 -10.41 -2.54 -27.39
C ALA A 40 -10.38 -2.76 -25.87
N VAL A 41 -9.30 -3.36 -25.35
CA VAL A 41 -9.10 -3.56 -23.90
C VAL A 41 -9.06 -2.22 -23.17
N ASN A 42 -8.27 -1.27 -23.68
CA ASN A 42 -8.14 0.04 -23.05
C ASN A 42 -9.47 0.83 -23.08
N LEU A 43 -10.20 0.79 -24.19
CA LEU A 43 -11.49 1.48 -24.30
C LEU A 43 -12.55 0.89 -23.37
N ILE A 44 -12.60 -0.45 -23.26
CA ILE A 44 -13.52 -1.13 -22.34
C ILE A 44 -13.13 -0.83 -20.89
N ALA A 45 -11.84 -0.90 -20.56
CA ALA A 45 -11.34 -0.59 -19.21
C ALA A 45 -11.67 0.85 -18.81
N VAL A 46 -11.41 1.83 -19.68
CA VAL A 46 -11.72 3.24 -19.43
C VAL A 46 -13.23 3.46 -19.33
N GLY A 47 -14.02 2.83 -20.20
CA GLY A 47 -15.48 2.94 -20.18
C GLY A 47 -16.09 2.41 -18.89
N ILE A 48 -15.70 1.21 -18.46
CA ILE A 48 -16.16 0.62 -17.20
C ILE A 48 -15.72 1.48 -16.02
N THR A 49 -14.47 1.94 -16.02
CA THR A 49 -13.95 2.80 -14.96
C THR A 49 -14.74 4.11 -14.85
N ALA A 50 -15.06 4.75 -15.97
CA ALA A 50 -15.85 5.98 -15.98
C ALA A 50 -17.24 5.75 -15.37
N VAL A 51 -17.92 4.66 -15.75
CA VAL A 51 -19.23 4.31 -15.21
C VAL A 51 -19.17 4.02 -13.71
N VAL A 52 -18.23 3.18 -13.26
CA VAL A 52 -18.05 2.84 -11.85
C VAL A 52 -17.73 4.08 -11.02
N THR A 53 -16.86 4.95 -11.53
CA THR A 53 -16.49 6.20 -10.88
C THR A 53 -17.69 7.13 -10.75
N LEU A 54 -18.51 7.30 -11.80
CA LEU A 54 -19.71 8.12 -11.75
C LEU A 54 -20.77 7.58 -10.79
N VAL A 55 -20.96 6.27 -10.74
CA VAL A 55 -21.88 5.62 -9.78
C VAL A 55 -21.38 5.80 -8.36
N ALA A 56 -20.06 5.65 -8.13
CA ALA A 56 -19.45 5.87 -6.83
C ALA A 56 -19.59 7.32 -6.36
N TYR A 57 -19.41 8.29 -7.28
CA TYR A 57 -19.62 9.72 -7.02
C TYR A 57 -21.08 10.09 -6.74
N ARG A 58 -22.04 9.26 -7.14
CA ARG A 58 -23.46 9.54 -6.94
C ARG A 58 -24.00 8.95 -5.64
N ASN A 59 -23.24 8.10 -4.97
CA ASN A 59 -23.67 7.46 -3.74
C ASN A 59 -23.32 8.33 -2.52
N ASP A 60 -24.33 8.91 -1.88
CA ASP A 60 -24.16 9.81 -0.72
C ASP A 60 -23.42 9.14 0.45
N ASN A 61 -23.58 7.81 0.61
CA ASN A 61 -22.87 7.05 1.65
C ASN A 61 -21.35 7.03 1.44
N LEU A 62 -20.89 6.93 0.19
CA LEU A 62 -19.47 6.90 -0.13
C LEU A 62 -18.84 8.27 0.05
N HIS A 63 -19.55 9.33 -0.33
CA HIS A 63 -19.10 10.70 -0.11
C HIS A 63 -18.98 11.05 1.38
N GLY A 64 -19.94 10.64 2.20
CA GLY A 64 -19.87 10.80 3.65
C GLY A 64 -18.65 10.09 4.23
N THR A 65 -18.49 8.80 3.93
CA THR A 65 -17.38 7.98 4.44
C THR A 65 -16.01 8.53 4.05
N VAL A 66 -15.83 8.96 2.79
CA VAL A 66 -14.56 9.54 2.33
C VAL A 66 -14.28 10.86 3.07
N THR A 67 -15.30 11.68 3.29
CA THR A 67 -15.15 12.94 4.04
C THR A 67 -14.73 12.68 5.49
N ASP A 68 -15.33 11.68 6.13
CA ASP A 68 -15.00 11.29 7.50
C ASP A 68 -13.55 10.79 7.61
N ILE A 69 -13.09 9.98 6.64
CA ILE A 69 -11.69 9.52 6.58
C ILE A 69 -10.73 10.71 6.48
N PHE A 70 -11.01 11.69 5.62
CA PHE A 70 -10.16 12.88 5.53
C PHE A 70 -10.15 13.69 6.82
N HIS A 71 -11.29 13.77 7.51
CA HIS A 71 -11.37 14.45 8.79
C HIS A 71 -10.59 13.72 9.89
N GLU A 72 -10.54 12.38 9.84
CA GLU A 72 -9.73 11.58 10.76
C GLU A 72 -8.23 11.65 10.44
N LEU A 73 -7.88 11.69 9.15
CA LEU A 73 -6.50 11.88 8.70
C LEU A 73 -5.93 13.23 9.12
N GLU A 74 -6.75 14.28 9.21
CA GLU A 74 -6.33 15.59 9.72
C GLU A 74 -5.93 15.53 11.21
N LYS A 75 -6.47 14.56 11.97
CA LYS A 75 -6.10 14.34 13.38
C LYS A 75 -4.78 13.58 13.53
N VAL A 76 -4.26 12.97 12.46
CA VAL A 76 -2.99 12.25 12.51
C VAL A 76 -1.85 13.26 12.62
N THR A 77 -1.32 13.38 13.83
CA THR A 77 -0.15 14.21 14.10
C THR A 77 1.10 13.48 13.61
N TRP A 78 1.72 14.00 12.56
CA TRP A 78 2.98 13.45 12.07
C TRP A 78 4.13 13.82 13.03
N PRO A 79 4.98 12.84 13.41
CA PRO A 79 6.09 13.09 14.30
C PRO A 79 7.08 14.07 13.68
N THR A 80 7.71 14.87 14.54
CA THR A 80 8.75 15.80 14.09
C THR A 80 10.01 15.01 13.68
N ARG A 81 10.83 15.56 12.78
CA ARG A 81 12.08 14.91 12.32
C ARG A 81 13.00 14.48 13.48
N LYS A 82 12.98 15.24 14.58
CA LYS A 82 13.77 14.94 15.78
C LYS A 82 13.25 13.68 16.47
N GLU A 83 11.94 13.56 16.66
CA GLU A 83 11.32 12.37 17.27
C GLU A 83 11.53 11.12 16.41
N THR A 84 11.38 11.24 15.08
CA THR A 84 11.67 10.12 14.17
C THR A 84 13.11 9.67 14.28
N SER A 85 14.08 10.60 14.30
CA SER A 85 15.49 10.25 14.43
C SER A 85 15.81 9.60 15.77
N ALA A 86 15.20 10.06 16.87
CA ALA A 86 15.37 9.46 18.19
C ALA A 86 14.82 8.03 18.21
N ALA A 87 13.64 7.79 17.65
CA ALA A 87 13.07 6.46 17.51
C ALA A 87 13.97 5.52 16.69
N THR A 88 14.53 5.99 15.56
CA THR A 88 15.47 5.18 14.76
C THR A 88 16.74 4.83 15.53
N VAL A 89 17.31 5.78 16.28
CA VAL A 89 18.52 5.52 17.10
C VAL A 89 18.24 4.45 18.16
N VAL A 90 17.09 4.54 18.84
CA VAL A 90 16.68 3.51 19.82
C VAL A 90 16.58 2.14 19.15
N VAL A 91 15.91 2.04 17.99
CA VAL A 91 15.81 0.78 17.25
C VAL A 91 17.19 0.24 16.89
N ILE A 92 18.10 1.07 16.36
CA ILE A 92 19.48 0.66 16.02
C ILE A 92 20.18 0.06 17.24
N VAL A 93 20.12 0.73 18.40
CA VAL A 93 20.76 0.25 19.63
C VAL A 93 20.17 -1.10 20.05
N THR A 94 18.84 -1.24 20.03
CA THR A 94 18.18 -2.51 20.40
C THR A 94 18.53 -3.66 19.46
N VAL A 95 18.67 -3.39 18.16
CA VAL A 95 19.06 -4.38 17.15
C VAL A 95 20.52 -4.80 17.36
N VAL A 96 21.43 -3.87 17.64
CA VAL A 96 22.85 -4.19 17.91
C VAL A 96 22.98 -5.07 19.15
N ILE A 97 22.29 -4.74 20.25
CA ILE A 97 22.30 -5.56 21.47
C ILE A 97 21.76 -6.97 21.16
N SER A 98 20.64 -7.06 20.44
CA SER A 98 20.05 -8.33 20.07
C SER A 98 21.00 -9.17 19.20
N ALA A 99 21.66 -8.55 18.22
CA ALA A 99 22.61 -9.21 17.34
C ALA A 99 23.84 -9.75 18.11
N LEU A 100 24.36 -8.99 19.08
CA LEU A 100 25.47 -9.45 19.93
C LEU A 100 25.06 -10.63 20.81
N LEU A 101 23.85 -10.59 21.40
CA LEU A 101 23.34 -11.69 22.21
C LEU A 101 23.13 -12.96 21.38
N LEU A 102 22.49 -12.83 20.21
CA LEU A 102 22.32 -13.96 19.29
C LEU A 102 23.69 -14.52 18.86
N SER A 103 24.62 -13.66 18.46
CA SER A 103 25.97 -14.10 18.05
C SER A 103 26.71 -14.86 19.15
N ALA A 104 26.58 -14.45 20.42
CA ALA A 104 27.18 -15.16 21.54
C ALA A 104 26.56 -16.55 21.71
N ILE A 105 25.23 -16.64 21.66
CA ILE A 105 24.49 -17.90 21.80
C ILE A 105 24.82 -18.83 20.63
N ASP A 106 24.79 -18.35 19.39
CA ASP A 106 25.11 -19.11 18.18
C ASP A 106 26.53 -19.67 18.22
N SER A 107 27.49 -18.91 18.76
CA SER A 107 28.87 -19.36 18.93
C SER A 107 28.97 -20.53 19.92
N VAL A 108 28.21 -20.47 21.02
CA VAL A 108 28.14 -21.56 22.01
C VAL A 108 27.50 -22.81 21.39
N TRP A 109 26.39 -22.66 20.65
CA TRP A 109 25.75 -23.78 19.96
C TRP A 109 26.66 -24.42 18.90
N SER A 110 27.43 -23.61 18.16
CA SER A 110 28.40 -24.10 17.19
C SER A 110 29.49 -24.94 17.84
N PHE A 111 30.03 -24.48 18.99
CA PHE A 111 31.02 -25.23 19.77
C PHE A 111 30.45 -26.54 20.33
N LEU A 112 29.23 -26.52 20.86
CA LEU A 112 28.57 -27.73 21.39
C LEU A 112 28.32 -28.75 20.28
N THR A 113 27.81 -28.32 19.14
CA THR A 113 27.52 -29.21 18.00
C THR A 113 28.80 -29.82 17.43
N THR A 114 29.86 -29.04 17.29
CA THR A 114 31.17 -29.55 16.82
C THR A 114 31.82 -30.53 17.81
N THR A 115 31.61 -30.34 19.12
CA THR A 115 32.13 -31.27 20.14
C THR A 115 31.34 -32.58 20.20
N VAL A 116 30.03 -32.55 19.94
CA VAL A 116 29.16 -33.75 20.00
C VAL A 116 29.21 -34.59 18.71
N LEU A 117 29.39 -33.95 17.54
CA LEU A 117 29.57 -34.67 16.27
C LEU A 117 31.01 -35.15 16.01
N SER A 118 31.96 -34.75 16.87
CA SER A 118 33.33 -35.29 16.92
C SER A 118 33.39 -36.52 17.82
#